data_AF-A0A162JAC2-F1
#
_entry.id   AF-A0A162JAC2-F1
#
_cell.length_a   1.000
_cell.length_b   1.000
_cell.length_c   1.000
_cell.angle_alpha   90.00
_cell.angle_beta   90.00
_cell.angle_gamma   90.00
#
_symmetry.space_group_name_H-M   'P 1'
#
loop_
_entity.id
_entity.type
_entity.pdbx_description
1 polymer ?
#
loop_
_entity_poly.entity_id
_entity_poly.type
_entity_poly.pdbx_seq_one_letter_code
_entity_poly.pdbx_strand_id
1 'polypeptide(L)'
;MTQKRRAWPWIALAALVLLALGWWYVRDSFSGNAEAGTAYAARVACSCRQVAGRSLEDCEKDKLDGMEMISLSEDEEARSVTASVPLMASATARYKEGYGCVLDPWED
;
A
#
# COMPACT_ATOMS: atom_id res chain seq x y z
N MET A 1 41.03 15.02 26.59
CA MET A 1 39.62 14.62 26.29
C MET A 1 39.19 15.04 24.86
N THR A 2 40.00 14.83 23.83
CA THR A 2 39.76 15.36 22.46
C THR A 2 39.57 14.28 21.39
N GLN A 3 39.92 13.02 21.67
CA GLN A 3 39.90 11.95 20.67
C GLN A 3 38.48 11.41 20.38
N LYS A 4 37.61 11.28 21.40
CA LYS A 4 36.20 10.85 21.23
C LYS A 4 35.37 11.81 20.35
N ARG A 5 35.68 13.12 20.39
CA ARG A 5 34.98 14.14 19.60
C ARG A 5 35.29 14.08 18.10
N ARG A 6 36.45 13.53 17.72
CA ARG A 6 36.88 13.44 16.31
C ARG A 6 36.37 12.19 15.59
N ALA A 7 36.07 11.11 16.32
CA ALA A 7 35.54 9.86 15.75
C ALA A 7 34.02 9.87 15.55
N TRP A 8 33.28 10.63 16.36
CA TRP A 8 31.81 10.74 16.25
C TRP A 8 31.32 11.16 14.85
N PRO A 9 31.86 12.20 14.18
CA PRO A 9 31.37 12.56 12.84
C PRO A 9 31.55 11.42 11.83
N TRP A 10 32.62 10.63 11.94
CA TRP A 10 32.85 9.46 11.08
C TRP A 10 31.91 8.31 11.38
N ILE A 11 31.59 8.06 12.65
CA ILE A 11 30.60 7.05 13.06
C ILE A 11 29.20 7.46 12.59
N ALA A 12 28.84 8.74 12.73
CA ALA A 12 27.56 9.27 12.25
C ALA A 12 27.46 9.17 10.71
N LEU A 13 28.54 9.49 10.00
CA LEU A 13 28.60 9.33 8.55
C LEU A 13 28.46 7.86 8.15
N ALA A 14 29.17 6.94 8.81
CA ALA A 14 29.07 5.51 8.53
C ALA A 14 27.65 4.98 8.79
N ALA A 15 27.01 5.42 9.88
CA ALA A 15 25.62 5.06 10.18
C ALA A 15 24.65 5.59 9.10
N LEU A 16 24.81 6.83 8.66
CA LEU A 16 24.01 7.40 7.56
C LEU A 16 24.19 6.65 6.25
N VAL A 17 25.42 6.27 5.90
CA VAL A 17 25.70 5.49 4.69
C VAL A 17 25.06 4.10 4.78
N LEU A 18 25.14 3.42 5.93
CA LEU A 18 24.49 2.13 6.13
C LEU A 18 22.96 2.23 6.03
N LEU A 19 22.36 3.27 6.61
CA LEU A 19 20.92 3.52 6.48
C LEU A 19 20.52 3.79 5.03
N ALA A 20 21.30 4.59 4.29
CA ALA A 20 21.03 4.88 2.89
C ALA A 20 21.14 3.63 2.00
N LEU A 21 22.16 2.79 2.23
CA LEU A 21 22.32 1.52 1.52
C LEU A 21 21.21 0.52 1.86
N GLY A 22 20.83 0.44 3.14
CA GLY A 22 19.70 -0.37 3.59
C GLY A 22 18.40 0.07 2.92
N TRP A 23 18.12 1.38 2.91
CA TRP A 23 16.97 1.95 2.21
C TRP A 23 16.99 1.65 0.72
N TRP A 24 18.13 1.84 0.06
CA TRP A 24 18.28 1.56 -1.37
C TRP A 24 18.03 0.09 -1.73
N TYR A 25 18.38 -0.84 -0.84
CA TYR A 25 18.13 -2.27 -1.03
C TYR A 25 16.65 -2.64 -0.89
N VAL A 26 15.90 -2.00 0.02
CA VAL A 26 14.50 -2.37 0.31
C VAL A 26 13.45 -1.57 -0.45
N ARG A 27 13.82 -0.43 -1.04
CA ARG A 27 12.87 0.52 -1.64
C ARG A 27 11.97 -0.09 -2.73
N ASP A 28 12.54 -0.89 -3.63
CA ASP A 28 11.81 -1.44 -4.78
C ASP A 28 10.82 -2.51 -4.34
N SER A 29 11.19 -3.32 -3.34
CA SER A 29 10.27 -4.25 -2.70
C SER A 29 9.13 -3.52 -1.99
N PHE A 30 9.38 -2.36 -1.40
CA PHE A 30 8.36 -1.63 -0.65
C PHE A 30 7.30 -1.02 -1.58
N SER A 31 7.70 -0.41 -2.69
CA SER A 31 6.76 0.15 -3.68
C SER A 31 5.98 -0.95 -4.39
N GLY A 32 6.63 -2.02 -4.85
CA GLY A 32 5.95 -3.12 -5.54
C GLY A 32 4.95 -3.86 -4.65
N ASN A 33 5.26 -4.03 -3.35
CA ASN A 33 4.29 -4.60 -2.40
C ASN A 33 3.11 -3.66 -2.13
N ALA A 34 3.33 -2.35 -2.09
CA ALA A 34 2.25 -1.38 -1.93
C ALA A 34 1.31 -1.36 -3.13
N GLU A 35 1.83 -1.40 -4.36
CA GLU A 35 1.05 -1.52 -5.59
C GLU A 35 0.24 -2.82 -5.64
N ALA A 36 0.91 -3.97 -5.47
CA ALA A 36 0.23 -5.26 -5.47
C ALA A 36 -0.80 -5.36 -4.33
N GLY A 37 -0.46 -4.84 -3.15
CA GLY A 37 -1.32 -4.84 -1.98
C GLY A 37 -2.58 -4.00 -2.17
N THR A 38 -2.44 -2.78 -2.69
CA THR A 38 -3.58 -1.90 -2.98
C THR A 38 -4.48 -2.49 -4.07
N ALA A 39 -3.92 -3.04 -5.16
CA ALA A 39 -4.73 -3.69 -6.19
C ALA A 39 -5.49 -4.91 -5.69
N TYR A 40 -4.85 -5.76 -4.88
CA TYR A 40 -5.53 -6.88 -4.24
C TYR A 40 -6.66 -6.38 -3.33
N ALA A 41 -6.35 -5.44 -2.42
CA ALA A 41 -7.30 -4.94 -1.44
C ALA A 41 -8.50 -4.25 -2.10
N ALA A 42 -8.29 -3.43 -3.13
CA ALA A 42 -9.36 -2.77 -3.88
C ALA A 42 -10.31 -3.80 -4.51
N ARG A 43 -9.76 -4.83 -5.16
CA ARG A 43 -10.55 -5.86 -5.83
C ARG A 43 -11.35 -6.72 -4.85
N VAL A 44 -10.72 -7.17 -3.77
CA VAL A 44 -11.37 -8.00 -2.75
C VAL A 44 -12.45 -7.19 -2.03
N ALA A 45 -12.15 -5.96 -1.62
CA ALA A 45 -13.11 -5.10 -0.94
C ALA A 45 -14.30 -4.75 -1.86
N CYS A 46 -14.06 -4.43 -3.13
CA CYS A 46 -15.14 -4.24 -4.10
C CYS A 46 -16.03 -5.48 -4.21
N SER A 47 -15.43 -6.68 -4.31
CA SER A 47 -16.20 -7.92 -4.40
C SER A 47 -17.00 -8.18 -3.12
N CYS A 48 -16.39 -7.96 -1.96
CA CYS A 48 -17.05 -8.09 -0.67
C CYS A 48 -18.24 -7.12 -0.53
N ARG A 49 -18.07 -5.86 -0.96
CA ARG A 49 -19.11 -4.83 -0.91
C ARG A 49 -20.24 -5.09 -1.92
N GLN A 50 -19.88 -5.24 -3.19
CA GLN A 50 -20.85 -5.21 -4.31
C GLN A 50 -21.42 -6.59 -4.66
N VAL A 51 -20.63 -7.66 -4.47
CA VAL A 51 -21.08 -9.04 -4.78
C VAL A 51 -21.62 -9.73 -3.53
N ALA A 52 -20.92 -9.61 -2.39
CA ALA A 52 -21.35 -10.25 -1.14
C ALA A 52 -22.32 -9.39 -0.30
N GLY A 53 -22.47 -8.10 -0.60
CA GLY A 53 -23.42 -7.20 0.07
C GLY A 53 -23.03 -6.83 1.50
N ARG A 54 -21.75 -6.96 1.87
CA ARG A 54 -21.23 -6.60 3.21
C ARG A 54 -21.00 -5.09 3.31
N SER A 55 -20.84 -4.55 4.52
CA SER A 55 -20.37 -3.16 4.69
C SER A 55 -18.87 -3.07 4.40
N LEU A 56 -18.40 -1.89 3.98
CA LEU A 56 -16.98 -1.68 3.71
C LEU A 56 -16.10 -1.96 4.95
N GLU A 57 -16.58 -1.59 6.14
CA GLU A 57 -15.94 -1.86 7.43
C GLU A 57 -15.75 -3.35 7.70
N ASP A 58 -16.70 -4.19 7.26
CA ASP A 58 -16.57 -5.63 7.40
C ASP A 58 -15.60 -6.20 6.35
N CYS A 59 -15.55 -5.61 5.16
CA CYS A 59 -14.59 -5.94 4.11
C CYS A 59 -13.15 -5.59 4.48
N GLU A 60 -12.92 -4.62 5.37
CA GLU A 60 -11.56 -4.30 5.85
C GLU A 60 -10.88 -5.49 6.55
N LYS A 61 -11.66 -6.41 7.10
CA LYS A 61 -11.16 -7.62 7.77
C LYS A 61 -10.60 -8.66 6.78
N ASP A 62 -10.88 -8.51 5.48
CA ASP A 62 -10.37 -9.39 4.43
C ASP A 62 -8.97 -8.95 3.92
N LYS A 63 -8.40 -7.89 4.51
CA LYS A 63 -7.00 -7.49 4.31
C LYS A 63 -6.05 -8.59 4.82
N LEU A 64 -4.95 -8.81 4.10
CA LEU A 64 -3.92 -9.75 4.50
C LEU A 64 -2.94 -9.11 5.50
N ASP A 65 -2.18 -9.94 6.21
CA ASP A 65 -1.08 -9.47 7.05
C ASP A 65 -0.12 -8.59 6.23
N GLY A 66 0.29 -7.45 6.79
CA GLY A 66 1.11 -6.46 6.10
C GLY A 66 0.33 -5.40 5.30
N MET A 67 -1.01 -5.45 5.29
CA MET A 67 -1.88 -4.46 4.64
C MET A 67 -2.47 -3.44 5.62
N GLU A 68 -1.93 -3.31 6.82
CA GLU A 68 -2.49 -2.47 7.89
C GLU A 68 -2.48 -0.98 7.53
N MET A 69 -1.55 -0.56 6.67
CA MET A 69 -1.44 0.81 6.18
C MET A 69 -2.38 1.12 4.99
N ILE A 70 -3.09 0.11 4.46
CA ILE A 70 -4.01 0.30 3.34
C ILE A 70 -5.32 0.86 3.89
N SER A 71 -5.72 2.03 3.41
CA SER A 71 -7.05 2.59 3.62
C SER A 71 -7.99 2.20 2.47
N LEU A 72 -9.24 1.89 2.79
CA LEU A 72 -10.29 1.64 1.80
C LEU A 72 -11.28 2.80 1.76
N SER A 73 -11.75 3.16 0.57
CA SER A 73 -12.78 4.17 0.34
C SER A 73 -13.73 3.68 -0.74
N GLU A 74 -15.03 3.79 -0.51
CA GLU A 74 -16.05 3.43 -1.49
C GLU A 74 -16.64 4.65 -2.19
N ASP A 75 -17.00 4.46 -3.46
CA ASP A 75 -17.85 5.34 -4.24
C ASP A 75 -19.10 4.55 -4.63
N GLU A 76 -20.22 4.90 -4.00
CA GLU A 76 -21.50 4.19 -4.20
C GLU A 76 -22.10 4.46 -5.59
N GLU A 77 -21.91 5.66 -6.16
CA GLU A 77 -22.45 6.03 -7.46
C GLU A 77 -21.72 5.28 -8.58
N ALA A 78 -20.38 5.27 -8.53
CA ALA A 78 -19.55 4.55 -9.48
C ALA A 78 -19.50 3.02 -9.21
N ARG A 79 -20.08 2.56 -8.09
CA ARG A 79 -19.99 1.18 -7.57
C ARG A 79 -18.54 0.69 -7.55
N SER A 80 -17.68 1.48 -6.92
CA SER A 80 -16.24 1.27 -6.91
C SER A 80 -15.65 1.32 -5.51
N VAL A 81 -14.49 0.67 -5.33
CA VAL A 81 -13.70 0.76 -4.10
C VAL A 81 -12.25 1.07 -4.46
N THR A 82 -11.68 2.06 -3.78
CA THR A 82 -10.29 2.48 -3.90
C THR A 82 -9.53 2.05 -2.66
N ALA A 83 -8.37 1.46 -2.86
CA ALA A 83 -7.41 1.12 -1.83
C ALA A 83 -6.15 1.96 -2.02
N SER A 84 -5.62 2.52 -0.94
CA SER A 84 -4.43 3.38 -1.01
C SER A 84 -3.51 3.20 0.18
N VAL A 85 -2.20 3.26 -0.09
CA VAL A 85 -1.16 3.46 0.92
C VAL A 85 -0.69 4.91 0.79
N PRO A 86 -0.75 5.73 1.86
CA PRO A 86 -0.39 7.13 1.80
C PRO A 86 1.00 7.36 1.17
N LEU A 87 1.06 8.23 0.15
CA LEU A 87 2.28 8.62 -0.57
C LEU A 87 3.01 7.48 -1.32
N MET A 88 2.40 6.31 -1.48
CA MET A 88 3.06 5.15 -2.10
C MET A 88 2.31 4.60 -3.30
N ALA A 89 1.06 4.16 -3.11
CA ALA A 89 0.31 3.49 -4.16
C ALA A 89 -1.20 3.67 -3.95
N SER A 90 -1.95 3.60 -5.04
CA SER A 90 -3.40 3.61 -5.05
C SER A 90 -3.91 2.72 -6.19
N ALA A 91 -4.99 1.99 -5.94
CA ALA A 91 -5.66 1.20 -6.95
C ALA A 91 -7.17 1.24 -6.73
N THR A 92 -7.94 1.27 -7.82
CA THR A 92 -9.40 1.30 -7.79
C THR A 92 -9.97 0.10 -8.51
N ALA A 93 -10.98 -0.54 -7.92
CA ALA A 93 -11.74 -1.60 -8.54
C ALA A 93 -13.20 -1.16 -8.71
N ARG A 94 -13.74 -1.37 -9.92
CA ARG A 94 -15.11 -1.04 -10.30
C ARG A 94 -15.93 -2.30 -10.53
N TYR A 95 -17.14 -2.31 -10.00
CA TYR A 95 -18.09 -3.37 -10.30
C TYR A 95 -18.63 -3.22 -11.71
N LYS A 96 -18.53 -4.29 -12.49
CA LYS A 96 -19.09 -4.40 -13.83
C LYS A 96 -19.97 -5.63 -13.90
N GLU A 97 -21.23 -5.42 -14.27
CA GLU A 97 -22.22 -6.48 -14.36
C GLU A 97 -21.75 -7.61 -15.29
N GLY A 98 -21.85 -8.85 -14.82
CA GLY A 98 -21.35 -10.06 -15.50
C GLY A 98 -19.86 -10.36 -15.31
N TYR A 99 -19.02 -9.37 -15.00
CA TYR A 99 -17.57 -9.54 -14.79
C TYR A 99 -17.17 -9.51 -13.30
N GLY A 100 -18.04 -8.97 -12.45
CA GLY A 100 -17.76 -8.71 -11.04
C GLY A 100 -16.88 -7.47 -10.87
N CYS A 101 -16.00 -7.47 -9.87
CA CYS A 101 -15.08 -6.36 -9.63
C CYS A 101 -13.81 -6.47 -10.46
N VAL A 102 -13.56 -5.44 -11.27
CA VAL A 102 -12.43 -5.33 -12.19
C VAL A 102 -11.59 -4.14 -11.78
N LEU A 103 -10.27 -4.30 -11.79
CA LEU A 103 -9.34 -3.21 -11.52
C LEU A 103 -9.31 -2.21 -12.67
N ASP A 104 -9.09 -0.96 -12.31
CA ASP A 104 -8.77 0.08 -13.27
C ASP A 104 -7.42 -0.18 -13.94
N PRO A 105 -7.22 0.33 -15.16
CA PRO A 105 -5.91 0.27 -15.80
C PRO A 105 -4.88 0.91 -14.89
N TRP A 106 -3.71 0.29 -14.79
CA TRP A 106 -2.57 0.87 -14.10
C TRP A 106 -2.13 2.12 -14.87
N GLU A 107 -1.90 3.21 -14.15
CA GLU A 107 -1.27 4.42 -14.67
C GLU A 107 0.25 4.26 -14.49
N ASP A 108 1.01 4.34 -15.59
CA ASP A 108 2.48 4.20 -15.60
C ASP A 108 3.22 5.36 -14.92
#